data_AF-A0A536E6H8-F1
#
_entry.id   AF-A0A536E6H8-F1
#
_cell.length_a   1.000
_cell.length_b   1.000
_cell.length_c   1.000
_cell.angle_alpha   90.00
_cell.angle_beta   90.00
_cell.angle_gamma   90.00
#
_symmetry.space_group_name_H-M   'P 1'
#
loop_
_entity.id
_entity.type
_entity.pdbx_description
1 polymer ?
#
loop_
_entity_poly.entity_id
_entity_poly.type
_entity_poly.pdbx_seq_one_letter_code
_entity_poly.pdbx_strand_id
1 'polypeptide(L)'
;MRLRRLRLRNHRNSARLELTPGPGINVFIGPNGQGKTNLLEAVAMLALSSSPRARREHELVGPVGPGSAPPGCRSPRAFPRRALLAG
;
A
#
# COMPACT_ATOMS: atom_id res chain seq x y z
N MET A 1 -10.63 14.39 -2.28
CA MET A 1 -9.99 13.61 -1.19
C MET A 1 -8.47 13.70 -1.36
N ARG A 2 -7.68 13.87 -0.28
CA ARG A 2 -6.20 13.92 -0.34
C ARG A 2 -5.60 12.94 0.68
N LEU A 3 -4.85 11.94 0.20
CA LEU A 3 -4.20 10.93 1.05
C LEU A 3 -2.88 11.48 1.61
N ARG A 4 -2.84 11.78 2.91
CA ARG A 4 -1.64 12.30 3.58
C ARG A 4 -0.74 11.20 4.14
N ARG A 5 -1.33 10.16 4.70
CA ARG A 5 -0.64 9.02 5.31
C ARG A 5 -1.53 7.80 5.18
N LEU A 6 -0.94 6.67 4.79
CA LEU A 6 -1.57 5.37 4.77
C LEU A 6 -0.80 4.44 5.71
N ARG A 7 -1.51 3.83 6.65
CA ARG A 7 -0.96 2.82 7.56
C ARG A 7 -1.80 1.56 7.42
N LEU A 8 -1.18 0.48 6.97
CA LEU A 8 -1.82 -0.84 6.92
C LEU A 8 -1.26 -1.71 8.04
N ARG A 9 -2.14 -2.42 8.72
CA ARG A 9 -1.81 -3.43 9.73
C ARG A 9 -2.61 -4.67 9.43
N ASN A 10 -1.91 -5.79 9.30
CA ASN A 10 -2.50 -7.10 9.01
C ASN A 10 -3.56 -7.07 7.88
N HIS A 11 -3.25 -6.37 6.78
CA HIS A 11 -4.15 -6.24 5.63
C HIS A 11 -3.72 -7.20 4.53
N ARG A 12 -4.51 -8.26 4.29
CA ARG A 12 -4.19 -9.40 3.42
C ARG A 12 -2.77 -9.93 3.67
N ASN A 13 -1.89 -9.83 2.67
CA ASN A 13 -0.50 -10.28 2.73
C ASN A 13 0.48 -9.20 3.27
N SER A 14 -0.03 -8.15 3.89
CA SER A 14 0.78 -7.04 4.39
C SER A 14 0.62 -6.92 5.91
N ALA A 15 1.56 -7.50 6.68
CA ALA A 15 1.53 -7.36 8.13
C ALA A 15 1.68 -5.91 8.59
N ARG A 16 2.55 -5.13 7.95
CA ARG A 16 2.73 -3.71 8.25
C ARG A 16 3.21 -2.94 7.03
N LEU A 17 2.54 -1.81 6.74
CA LEU A 17 2.97 -0.84 5.75
C LEU A 17 2.71 0.57 6.26
N GLU A 18 3.67 1.47 6.05
CA GLU A 18 3.49 2.90 6.28
C GLU A 18 3.97 3.68 5.05
N LEU A 19 3.06 4.45 4.46
CA LEU A 19 3.26 5.21 3.24
C LEU A 19 2.86 6.67 3.47
N THR A 20 3.70 7.59 3.01
CA THR A 20 3.39 9.02 2.95
C THR A 20 3.51 9.45 1.49
N PRO A 21 2.39 9.60 0.76
CA PRO A 21 2.43 9.99 -0.65
C PRO A 21 3.08 11.36 -0.85
N GLY A 22 3.90 11.48 -1.87
CA GLY A 22 4.43 12.76 -2.33
C GLY A 22 3.38 13.57 -3.09
N PRO A 23 3.63 14.87 -3.33
CA PRO A 23 2.80 15.66 -4.25
C PRO A 23 2.92 15.11 -5.68
N GLY A 24 1.80 15.13 -6.42
CA GLY A 24 1.75 14.63 -7.80
C GLY A 24 1.55 13.12 -7.91
N ILE A 25 2.16 12.53 -8.93
CA ILE A 25 1.99 11.11 -9.28
C ILE A 25 2.92 10.26 -8.43
N ASN A 26 2.35 9.24 -7.76
CA ASN A 26 3.11 8.27 -6.98
C ASN A 26 3.11 6.93 -7.73
N VAL A 27 4.29 6.46 -8.14
CA VAL A 27 4.45 5.20 -8.90
C VAL A 27 4.99 4.11 -7.98
N PHE A 28 4.29 2.98 -7.93
CA PHE A 28 4.68 1.80 -7.13
C PHE A 28 5.15 0.68 -8.06
N ILE A 29 6.42 0.28 -7.95
CA ILE A 29 7.06 -0.73 -8.81
C ILE A 29 7.52 -1.91 -7.96
N GLY A 30 7.41 -3.13 -8.51
CA GLY A 30 7.99 -4.33 -7.92
C GLY A 30 7.52 -5.61 -8.63
N PRO A 31 7.89 -6.79 -8.16
CA PRO A 31 7.35 -8.07 -8.60
C PRO A 31 5.83 -8.23 -8.41
N ASN A 32 5.20 -9.10 -9.21
CA ASN A 32 3.83 -9.54 -9.00
C ASN A 32 3.70 -10.25 -7.64
N GLY A 33 2.56 -10.11 -6.97
CA GLY A 33 2.33 -10.72 -5.65
C GLY A 33 2.88 -9.94 -4.44
N GLN A 34 3.67 -8.89 -4.63
CA GLN A 34 4.17 -8.05 -3.51
C GLN A 34 3.13 -7.13 -2.86
N GLY A 35 1.86 -7.18 -3.27
CA GLY A 35 0.80 -6.40 -2.63
C GLY A 35 0.58 -4.99 -3.18
N LYS A 36 1.08 -4.64 -4.38
CA LYS A 36 0.76 -3.37 -5.06
C LYS A 36 -0.74 -3.16 -5.24
N THR A 37 -1.48 -4.21 -5.60
CA THR A 37 -2.94 -4.10 -5.72
C THR A 37 -3.63 -4.03 -4.36
N ASN A 38 -3.08 -4.67 -3.33
CA ASN A 38 -3.61 -4.57 -1.96
C ASN A 38 -3.45 -3.14 -1.41
N LEU A 39 -2.39 -2.44 -1.79
CA LEU A 39 -2.21 -1.02 -1.49
C LEU A 39 -3.33 -0.18 -2.12
N LEU A 40 -3.57 -0.34 -3.43
CA LEU A 40 -4.62 0.39 -4.14
C LEU A 40 -6.02 0.05 -3.62
N GLU A 41 -6.25 -1.22 -3.28
CA GLU A 41 -7.48 -1.67 -2.63
C GLU A 41 -7.71 -0.95 -1.30
N ALA A 42 -6.68 -0.83 -0.45
CA ALA A 42 -6.81 -0.10 0.81
C ALA A 42 -7.09 1.39 0.62
N VAL A 43 -6.51 2.03 -0.40
CA VAL A 43 -6.84 3.42 -0.76
C VAL A 43 -8.29 3.52 -1.25
N ALA A 44 -8.75 2.59 -2.08
CA ALA A 44 -10.13 2.54 -2.55
C ALA A 44 -11.12 2.37 -1.39
N MET A 45 -10.81 1.51 -0.42
CA MET A 45 -11.63 1.35 0.79
C MET A 45 -11.72 2.62 1.62
N LEU A 46 -10.64 3.38 1.76
CA LEU A 46 -10.68 4.67 2.47
C LEU A 46 -11.55 5.71 1.75
N ALA A 47 -11.74 5.58 0.44
CA ALA A 47 -12.52 6.50 -0.37
C ALA A 47 -13.99 6.08 -0.50
N LEU A 48 -14.25 4.77 -0.59
CA LEU A 48 -15.54 4.19 -0.95
C LEU A 48 -16.20 3.43 0.21
N SER A 49 -15.51 3.28 1.34
CA SER A 49 -15.92 2.44 2.48
C SER A 49 -16.19 0.98 2.12
N SER A 50 -15.70 0.52 0.96
CA SER A 50 -15.90 -0.83 0.46
C SER A 50 -14.70 -1.27 -0.38
N SER A 51 -14.41 -2.57 -0.34
CA SER A 51 -13.40 -3.15 -1.21
C SER A 51 -14.01 -3.46 -2.59
N PRO A 52 -13.33 -3.11 -3.68
CA PRO A 52 -13.74 -3.53 -5.02
C PRO A 52 -13.51 -5.02 -5.28
N ARG A 53 -12.78 -5.75 -4.42
CA ARG A 53 -12.41 -7.15 -4.63
C ARG A 53 -12.93 -8.10 -3.56
N ALA A 54 -13.00 -7.66 -2.31
CA ALA A 54 -13.49 -8.48 -1.20
C ALA A 54 -15.01 -8.39 -1.12
N ARG A 55 -15.68 -9.53 -0.98
CA ARG A 55 -17.13 -9.57 -0.74
C ARG A 55 -17.47 -9.44 0.73
N ARG A 56 -16.55 -9.84 1.61
CA ARG A 56 -16.70 -9.79 3.06
C ARG A 56 -15.46 -9.17 3.70
N GLU A 57 -15.66 -8.48 4.81
CA GLU A 57 -14.60 -7.73 5.48
C GLU A 57 -13.45 -8.62 5.99
N HIS A 58 -13.74 -9.85 6.42
CA HIS A 58 -12.71 -10.77 6.92
C HIS A 58 -11.72 -11.23 5.84
N GLU A 59 -12.09 -11.17 4.55
CA GLU A 59 -11.19 -11.52 3.43
C GLU A 59 -10.03 -10.52 3.29
N LEU A 60 -10.16 -9.34 3.91
CA LEU A 60 -9.15 -8.29 3.92
C LEU A 60 -8.14 -8.47 5.06
N VAL A 61 -8.42 -9.36 6.01
CA VAL A 61 -7.58 -9.58 7.19
C VAL A 61 -6.52 -10.64 6.87
N GLY A 62 -5.26 -10.32 7.17
CA GLY A 62 -4.16 -11.27 7.05
C GLY A 62 -4.17 -12.35 8.13
N PRO A 63 -3.43 -13.45 7.94
CA PRO A 63 -3.36 -14.54 8.92
C PRO A 63 -2.95 -14.04 10.31
N VAL A 64 -3.63 -14.54 11.33
CA VAL A 64 -3.38 -14.17 12.74
C VAL A 64 -2.17 -14.98 13.23
N GLY A 65 -1.00 -14.33 13.36
CA GLY A 65 0.22 -14.96 13.85
C GLY A 65 1.41 -13.98 13.95
N PRO A 66 2.44 -14.30 14.77
CA PRO A 66 3.60 -13.44 14.93
C PRO A 66 4.43 -13.40 13.64
N GLY A 67 4.32 -12.31 12.88
CA GLY A 67 5.40 -11.87 11.99
C GLY A 67 5.39 -12.33 10.53
N SER A 68 4.27 -12.28 9.82
CA SER A 68 4.29 -12.30 8.34
C SER A 68 4.61 -10.90 7.75
N ALA A 69 5.71 -10.28 8.19
CA ALA A 69 6.22 -9.07 7.55
C ALA A 69 6.51 -9.36 6.08
N PRO A 70 5.96 -8.61 5.10
CA PRO A 70 6.32 -8.83 3.71
C PRO A 70 7.83 -8.57 3.56
N PRO A 71 8.63 -9.57 3.15
CA PRO A 71 10.05 -9.36 2.93
C PRO A 71 10.19 -8.34 1.78
N GLY A 72 10.81 -7.21 2.07
CA GLY A 72 11.25 -6.26 1.03
C GLY A 72 10.49 -4.94 0.92
N CYS A 73 9.39 -4.71 1.65
CA CYS A 73 8.79 -3.37 1.65
C CYS A 73 9.44 -2.48 2.73
N ARG A 74 10.75 -2.23 2.58
CA ARG A 74 11.37 -1.06 3.23
C ARG A 74 10.71 0.15 2.61
N SER A 75 10.06 0.95 3.45
CA SER A 75 9.61 2.30 3.15
C SER A 75 10.59 2.98 2.17
N PRO A 76 10.13 3.59 1.05
CA PRO A 76 10.92 4.58 0.36
C PRO A 76 10.91 5.84 1.23
N ARG A 77 11.60 5.80 2.38
CA ARG A 77 12.13 7.03 2.97
C ARG A 77 13.13 7.52 1.93
N ALA A 78 12.80 8.64 1.30
CA ALA A 78 13.51 9.29 0.21
C ALA A 78 13.37 8.61 -1.17
N PHE A 79 12.28 8.91 -1.88
CA PHE A 79 12.48 9.26 -3.29
C PHE A 79 13.17 10.64 -3.29
N PRO A 80 14.42 10.76 -3.76
CA PRO A 80 15.03 12.07 -3.96
C PRO A 80 14.17 12.85 -4.96
N ARG A 81 14.10 14.17 -4.78
CA ARG A 81 13.32 15.14 -5.58
C ARG A 81 13.71 15.22 -7.08
N ARG A 82 14.33 14.21 -7.68
CA ARG A 82 14.80 14.27 -9.06
C ARG A 82 14.66 12.91 -9.74
N ALA A 83 13.57 12.74 -10.48
CA ALA A 83 13.60 12.00 -11.74
C ALA A 83 13.34 13.03 -12.85
N LEU A 84 14.39 13.26 -13.63
CA LEU A 84 14.51 14.16 -14.78
C LEU A 84 13.27 14.21 -15.68
N LEU A 85 12.74 15.41 -15.87
CA LEU A 85 12.29 15.89 -17.18
C LEU A 85 13.27 16.99 -17.57
N ALA A 86 14.30 16.66 -18.35
CA ALA A 86 15.11 17.57 -19.17
C ALA A 86 16.17 16.76 -19.92
N GLY A 87 16.12 16.77 -21.25
CA GLY A 87 17.11 16.20 -22.17
C GLY A 87 16.49 15.19 -23.11
#